data_AF-A0A9D7N7N6-F1
#
_entry.id   AF-A0A9D7N7N6-F1
#
_cell.length_a   1.000
_cell.length_b   1.000
_cell.length_c   1.000
_cell.angle_alpha   90.00
_cell.angle_beta   90.00
_cell.angle_gamma   90.00
#
_symmetry.space_group_name_H-M   'P 1'
#
loop_
_entity.id
_entity.type
_entity.pdbx_description
1 polymer ?
#
loop_
_entity_poly.entity_id
_entity_poly.type
_entity_poly.pdbx_seq_one_letter_code
_entity_poly.pdbx_strand_id
1 'polypeptide(L)' 'MKPDSNRNATVERIAKEILWLETLDSRGRDRLDFHELSVGAIRAALEAAFEAGREAAKK' A
#
# COMPACT_ATOMS: atom_id res chain seq x y z
N MET A 1 0.12 -1.55 -18.79
CA MET A 1 1.00 -2.31 -17.90
C MET A 1 0.13 -3.29 -17.14
N LYS A 2 0.25 -4.60 -17.35
CA LYS A 2 -0.50 -5.56 -16.51
C LYS A 2 0.17 -5.53 -15.13
N PRO A 3 -0.53 -5.18 -14.05
CA PRO A 3 0.08 -5.27 -12.74
C PRO A 3 0.45 -6.71 -12.46
N ASP A 4 1.67 -6.94 -12.00
CA ASP A 4 2.04 -8.25 -11.46
C ASP A 4 1.12 -8.53 -10.27
N SER A 5 0.28 -9.55 -10.37
CA SER A 5 -0.75 -9.88 -9.37
C SER A 5 -0.16 -9.99 -7.95
N ASN A 6 1.11 -10.40 -7.83
CA ASN A 6 1.83 -10.51 -6.56
C ASN A 6 2.22 -9.13 -5.98
N ARG A 7 2.63 -8.18 -6.84
CA ARG A 7 2.94 -6.81 -6.42
C ARG A 7 1.69 -6.13 -5.90
N ASN A 8 0.58 -6.20 -6.64
CA ASN A 8 -0.67 -5.57 -6.24
C ASN A 8 -1.19 -6.13 -4.92
N ALA A 9 -1.24 -7.46 -4.78
CA ALA A 9 -1.66 -8.10 -3.53
C ALA A 9 -0.79 -7.67 -2.34
N THR A 10 0.52 -7.51 -2.55
CA THR A 10 1.45 -7.04 -1.51
C THR A 10 1.16 -5.60 -1.11
N VAL A 11 0.97 -4.71 -2.08
CA VAL A 11 0.69 -3.29 -1.84
C VAL A 11 -0.67 -3.11 -1.16
N GLU A 12 -1.70 -3.82 -1.61
CA GLU A 12 -3.04 -3.82 -0.99
C GLU A 12 -2.99 -4.31 0.46
N ARG A 13 -2.23 -5.38 0.73
CA ARG A 13 -2.03 -5.88 2.09
C ARG A 13 -1.37 -4.82 2.99
N ILE A 14 -0.32 -4.16 2.52
CA ILE A 14 0.37 -3.09 3.27
C ILE A 14 -0.59 -1.94 3.57
N ALA A 15 -1.36 -1.50 2.56
CA ALA A 15 -2.35 -0.44 2.75
C ALA A 15 -3.39 -0.80 3.82
N LYS A 16 -3.87 -2.05 3.82
CA LYS A 16 -4.85 -2.53 4.78
C LYS A 16 -4.28 -2.69 6.20
N GLU A 17 -3.09 -3.27 6.33
CA GLU A 17 -2.50 -3.62 7.63
C GLU A 17 -1.85 -2.43 8.32
N ILE A 18 -1.18 -1.54 7.57
CA ILE A 18 -0.37 -0.45 8.13
C ILE A 18 -1.08 0.90 8.04
N LEU A 19 -1.73 1.18 6.90
CA LEU A 19 -2.43 2.46 6.69
C LEU A 19 -3.92 2.39 7.02
N TRP A 20 -4.45 1.19 7.31
CA TRP A 20 -5.86 0.92 7.59
C TRP A 20 -6.81 1.39 6.47
N LEU A 21 -6.31 1.35 5.23
CA LEU A 21 -7.10 1.68 4.04
C LEU A 21 -7.74 0.41 3.50
N GLU A 22 -9.06 0.44 3.30
CA GLU A 22 -9.81 -0.69 2.77
C GLU A 22 -9.44 -0.99 1.30
N THR A 23 -9.15 0.06 0.54
CA THR A 23 -8.76 -0.02 -0.88
C THR A 23 -7.83 1.15 -1.22
N LEU A 24 -7.04 0.99 -2.28
CA LEU A 24 -6.26 2.06 -2.91
C LEU A 24 -6.93 2.61 -4.18
N ASP A 25 -8.08 2.08 -4.57
CA ASP A 25 -8.85 2.59 -5.70
C ASP A 25 -9.57 3.88 -5.30
N SER A 26 -9.53 4.88 -6.19
CA SER A 26 -10.30 6.11 -6.01
C SER A 26 -11.80 5.86 -6.17
N ARG A 27 -12.59 6.41 -5.25
CA ARG A 27 -14.04 6.23 -5.15
C ARG A 27 -14.82 7.47 -5.54
N GLY A 28 -14.13 8.55 -5.91
CA GLY A 28 -14.73 9.80 -6.39
C GLY A 28 -15.49 10.55 -5.29
N ARG A 29 -15.07 10.39 -4.04
CA ARG A 29 -15.66 11.04 -2.87
C ARG A 29 -14.56 11.37 -1.89
N ASP A 30 -14.32 12.66 -1.66
CA ASP A 30 -13.20 13.15 -0.85
C ASP A 30 -12.96 12.37 0.45
N ARG A 31 -14.00 12.18 1.26
CA ARG A 31 -13.90 11.44 2.55
C ARG A 31 -13.47 9.97 2.45
N LEU A 32 -13.54 9.37 1.26
CA LEU A 32 -13.13 8.00 0.98
C LEU A 32 -11.78 7.93 0.27
N ASP A 33 -11.30 9.06 -0.26
CA ASP A 33 -10.10 9.15 -1.09
C ASP A 33 -8.95 9.90 -0.38
N PHE A 34 -9.28 10.77 0.58
CA PHE A 34 -8.32 11.51 1.40
C PHE A 34 -8.37 11.01 2.84
N HIS A 35 -7.22 10.57 3.33
CA HIS A 35 -7.07 10.02 4.67
C HIS A 35 -6.03 10.81 5.46
N GLU A 36 -6.37 11.16 6.70
CA GLU A 36 -5.40 11.65 7.66
C GLU A 36 -4.58 10.48 8.20
N LEU A 37 -3.28 10.46 7.87
CA LEU A 37 -2.37 9.40 8.26
C LEU A 37 -1.20 10.00 9.05
N SER A 38 -0.76 9.29 10.08
CA SER A 38 0.43 9.70 10.82
C SER A 38 1.68 9.51 9.94
N VAL A 39 2.66 10.41 10.10
CA VAL A 39 3.96 10.28 9.41
C VAL A 39 4.68 8.97 9.77
N GLY A 40 4.39 8.39 10.94
CA GLY A 40 4.89 7.08 11.36
C GLY A 40 4.27 5.93 10.56
N ALA A 41 2.95 5.94 10.35
CA ALA A 41 2.27 4.94 9.52
C ALA A 41 2.73 4.99 8.07
N ILE A 42 2.89 6.21 7.52
CA ILE A 42 3.43 6.41 6.17
C ILE A 42 4.85 5.83 6.07
N ARG A 43 5.73 6.15 7.01
CA ARG A 43 7.10 5.59 7.05
C ARG A 43 7.08 4.07 7.06
N ALA A 44 6.31 3.46 7.98
CA ALA A 44 6.23 2.01 8.11
C ALA A 44 5.74 1.33 6.83
N ALA A 45 4.74 1.92 6.16
CA ALA A 45 4.23 1.39 4.90
C ALA A 45 5.27 1.46 3.77
N LEU A 46 6.03 2.56 3.68
CA LEU A 46 7.10 2.72 2.69
C LEU A 46 8.25 1.73 2.93
N GLU A 47 8.67 1.56 4.19
CA GLU A 47 9.71 0.59 4.56
C GLU A 47 9.27 -0.85 4.25
N ALA A 48 8.02 -1.21 4.57
CA ALA A 48 7.47 -2.53 4.25
C ALA A 48 7.38 -2.77 2.73
N ALA A 49 6.96 -1.76 1.96
CA ALA A 49 6.88 -1.86 0.50
C ALA A 49 8.27 -2.02 -0.14
N PHE A 50 9.26 -1.27 0.36
CA PHE A 50 10.64 -1.36 -0.09
C PHE A 50 11.23 -2.75 0.16
N GLU A 51 11.07 -3.29 1.38
CA GLU A 51 11.61 -4.61 1.72
C GLU A 51 10.91 -5.72 0.92
N ALA A 52 9.58 -5.66 0.77
CA ALA A 52 8.85 -6.63 -0.04
C ALA A 52 9.32 -6.61 -1.51
N GLY A 53 9.61 -5.43 -2.06
CA GLY A 53 10.22 -5.29 -3.38
C GLY A 53 11.62 -5.88 -3.47
N ARG A 54 12.46 -5.68 -2.45
CA ARG A 54 13.81 -6.28 -2.37
C ARG A 54 13.76 -7.80 -2.31
N GLU A 55 12.85 -8.38 -1.51
CA GLU A 55 12.69 -9.84 -1.41
C GLU A 55 12.15 -10.43 -2.72
N ALA A 56 11.21 -9.76 -3.37
CA ALA A 56 10.70 -10.19 -4.67
C ALA A 56 11.80 -10.23 -5.76
N ALA A 57 12.80 -9.35 -5.68
CA ALA A 57 13.92 -9.33 -6.63
C ALA A 57 15.01 -10.38 -6.36
N LYS A 58 15.03 -10.98 -5.15
CA LYS A 58 15.96 -12.08 -4.80
C LYS A 58 15.46 -13.45 -5.28
N LYS A 59 14.17 -13.55 -5.60
CA LYS A 59 13.49 -14.78 -6.02
C LYS A 59 13.47 -14.89 -7.54
#